data_AF-A0A1B6I0I1-F1
#
_entry.id   AF-A0A1B6I0I1-F1
#
_cell.length_a   1.000
_cell.length_b   1.000
_cell.length_c   1.000
_cell.angle_alpha   90.00
_cell.angle_beta   90.00
_cell.angle_gamma   90.00
#
_symmetry.space_group_name_H-M   'P 1'
#
loop_
_entity.id
_entity.type
_entity.pdbx_description
1 polymer ?
#
loop_
_entity_poly.entity_id
_entity_poly.type
_entity_poly.pdbx_seq_one_letter_code
_entity_poly.pdbx_strand_id
1 'polypeptide(L)'
;EQAGLTALHTIYMREHNRLVHSLHAVNPHWGDEKLYQTARRITVAGYQHVVYNEFLPRLLGWNAINLYGLKLTPQGYSKATYSTSCNPNIVTEFAAAAYRIGHSLLRPHLPRADPQYQAVEPAILLRDVFFNPDIIHQRHMVDELIRGLVSTP
;
A
#
# COMPACT_ATOMS: atom_id res chain seq x y z
N GLU A 1 15.46 -0.59 5.73
CA GLU A 1 14.06 -1.01 5.50
C GLU A 1 13.68 -2.18 6.39
N GLN A 2 12.38 -2.36 6.64
CA GLN A 2 11.83 -3.28 7.65
C GLN A 2 10.82 -4.26 7.07
N ALA A 3 10.64 -5.42 7.72
CA ALA A 3 9.88 -6.56 7.19
C ALA A 3 8.40 -6.28 6.86
N GLY A 4 7.73 -5.39 7.59
CA GLY A 4 6.36 -4.96 7.30
C GLY A 4 6.23 -4.26 5.94
N LEU A 5 7.26 -3.52 5.50
CA LEU A 5 7.29 -2.95 4.15
C LEU A 5 7.37 -4.07 3.10
N THR A 6 8.25 -5.05 3.31
CA THR A 6 8.38 -6.23 2.44
C THR A 6 7.06 -7.02 2.35
N ALA A 7 6.33 -7.15 3.46
CA ALA A 7 5.02 -7.79 3.47
C ALA A 7 4.00 -7.06 2.57
N LEU A 8 3.95 -5.72 2.64
CA LEU A 8 3.09 -4.92 1.74
C LEU A 8 3.49 -5.05 0.26
N HIS A 9 4.80 -5.01 -0.05
CA HIS A 9 5.28 -5.25 -1.42
C HIS A 9 4.85 -6.64 -1.93
N THR A 10 4.95 -7.65 -1.07
CA THR A 10 4.56 -9.02 -1.39
C THR A 10 3.06 -9.12 -1.70
N ILE A 11 2.21 -8.40 -0.95
CA ILE A 11 0.76 -8.34 -1.23
C ILE A 11 0.49 -7.75 -2.62
N TYR A 12 1.05 -6.58 -2.93
CA TYR A 12 0.80 -5.93 -4.22
C TYR A 12 1.33 -6.75 -5.40
N MET A 13 2.47 -7.42 -5.25
CA MET A 13 2.98 -8.37 -6.23
C MET A 13 2.00 -9.54 -6.45
N ARG A 14 1.51 -10.15 -5.37
CA ARG A 14 0.53 -11.25 -5.46
C ARG A 14 -0.78 -10.80 -6.09
N GLU A 15 -1.27 -9.61 -5.76
CA GLU A 15 -2.50 -9.05 -6.33
C GLU A 15 -2.34 -8.80 -7.84
N HIS A 16 -1.19 -8.28 -8.27
CA HIS A 16 -0.89 -8.14 -9.70
C HIS A 16 -0.98 -9.49 -10.43
N ASN A 17 -0.33 -10.53 -9.89
CA ASN A 17 -0.37 -11.87 -10.49
C ASN A 17 -1.78 -12.47 -10.49
N ARG A 18 -2.55 -12.28 -9.40
CA ARG A 18 -3.95 -12.70 -9.32
C ARG A 18 -4.79 -12.04 -10.42
N LEU A 19 -4.57 -10.74 -10.66
CA LEU A 19 -5.23 -9.99 -11.74
C LEU A 19 -4.82 -10.51 -13.12
N VAL A 20 -3.53 -10.79 -13.36
CA VAL A 20 -3.06 -11.41 -14.62
C VAL A 20 -3.79 -12.71 -14.91
N HIS A 21 -3.84 -13.63 -13.93
CA HIS A 21 -4.55 -14.91 -14.08
C HIS A 21 -6.05 -14.72 -14.36
N SER A 22 -6.69 -13.81 -13.63
CA SER A 22 -8.11 -13.51 -13.81
C SER A 22 -8.41 -12.91 -15.18
N LEU A 23 -7.56 -11.99 -15.66
CA LEU A 23 -7.68 -11.36 -16.96
C LEU A 23 -7.47 -12.35 -18.10
N HIS A 24 -6.51 -13.27 -17.96
CA HIS A 24 -6.25 -14.31 -18.96
C HIS A 24 -7.41 -15.31 -19.05
N ALA A 25 -8.00 -15.72 -17.92
CA ALA A 25 -9.15 -16.60 -17.90
C ALA A 25 -10.35 -16.04 -18.69
N VAL A 26 -10.57 -14.72 -18.62
CA VAL A 26 -11.65 -14.04 -19.37
C VAL A 26 -11.20 -13.66 -20.80
N ASN A 27 -9.91 -13.43 -21.02
CA ASN A 27 -9.34 -13.02 -22.31
C ASN A 27 -8.18 -13.94 -22.72
N PRO A 28 -8.45 -15.20 -23.12
CA PRO A 28 -7.38 -16.14 -23.47
C PRO A 28 -6.53 -15.71 -24.68
N HIS A 29 -7.07 -14.80 -25.51
CA HIS A 29 -6.42 -14.26 -26.70
C HIS A 29 -5.45 -13.11 -26.42
N TRP A 30 -5.35 -12.63 -25.17
CA TRP A 30 -4.37 -11.60 -24.81
C TRP A 30 -3.00 -12.21 -24.60
N GLY A 31 -1.97 -11.62 -25.22
CA GLY A 31 -0.57 -11.93 -24.92
C GLY A 31 -0.07 -11.29 -23.62
N ASP A 32 1.10 -11.73 -23.18
CA ASP A 32 1.70 -11.40 -21.87
C ASP A 32 1.82 -9.90 -21.61
N GLU A 33 2.29 -9.11 -22.57
CA GLU A 33 2.46 -7.66 -22.39
C GLU A 33 1.13 -6.96 -22.09
N LYS A 34 0.06 -7.34 -22.81
CA LYS A 34 -1.26 -6.76 -22.61
C LYS A 34 -1.84 -7.15 -21.24
N LEU A 35 -1.62 -8.39 -20.81
CA LEU A 35 -2.01 -8.87 -19.49
C LEU A 35 -1.27 -8.10 -18.39
N TYR A 36 0.06 -8.01 -18.48
CA TYR A 36 0.91 -7.30 -17.53
C TYR A 36 0.50 -5.82 -17.41
N GLN A 37 0.42 -5.08 -18.51
CA GLN A 37 0.08 -3.65 -18.45
C GLN A 37 -1.34 -3.42 -17.94
N THR A 38 -2.29 -4.30 -18.28
CA THR A 38 -3.67 -4.17 -17.80
C THR A 38 -3.75 -4.45 -16.30
N ALA A 39 -3.13 -5.53 -15.81
CA ALA A 39 -3.05 -5.82 -14.38
C ALA A 39 -2.35 -4.70 -13.63
N ARG A 40 -1.21 -4.20 -14.12
CA ARG A 40 -0.48 -3.06 -13.56
C ARG A 40 -1.37 -1.82 -13.46
N ARG A 41 -2.15 -1.50 -14.51
CA ARG A 41 -3.07 -0.36 -14.52
C ARG A 41 -4.13 -0.48 -13.42
N ILE A 42 -4.69 -1.67 -13.23
CA ILE A 42 -5.68 -1.95 -12.18
C ILE A 42 -5.05 -1.84 -10.79
N THR A 43 -3.87 -2.44 -10.57
CA THR A 43 -3.16 -2.37 -9.30
C THR A 43 -2.83 -0.92 -8.91
N VAL A 44 -2.33 -0.11 -9.85
CA VAL A 44 -2.04 1.32 -9.61
C VAL A 44 -3.32 2.10 -9.29
N ALA A 45 -4.41 1.86 -10.00
CA ALA A 45 -5.70 2.49 -9.72
C ALA A 45 -6.22 2.11 -8.32
N GLY A 46 -6.09 0.85 -7.91
CA GLY A 46 -6.43 0.40 -6.56
C GLY A 46 -5.58 1.07 -5.49
N TYR A 47 -4.26 1.16 -5.70
CA TYR A 47 -3.36 1.88 -4.80
C TYR A 47 -3.74 3.36 -4.66
N GLN A 48 -3.97 4.05 -5.78
CA GLN A 48 -4.42 5.45 -5.78
C GLN A 48 -5.76 5.63 -5.07
N HIS A 49 -6.70 4.71 -5.26
CA HIS A 49 -7.98 4.75 -4.56
C HIS A 49 -7.78 4.68 -3.04
N VAL A 50 -6.99 3.72 -2.55
CA VAL A 50 -6.66 3.61 -1.11
C VAL A 50 -5.98 4.89 -0.60
N VAL A 51 -5.02 5.44 -1.35
CA VAL A 51 -4.32 6.67 -0.96
C VAL A 51 -5.29 7.84 -0.78
N TYR A 52 -6.10 8.15 -1.79
CA TYR A 52 -6.96 9.34 -1.77
C TYR A 52 -8.24 9.15 -0.95
N ASN A 53 -8.81 7.94 -0.92
CA ASN A 53 -10.08 7.67 -0.23
C ASN A 53 -9.90 7.34 1.25
N GLU A 54 -8.78 6.70 1.62
CA GLU A 54 -8.63 6.11 2.96
C GLU A 54 -7.45 6.71 3.71
N PHE A 55 -6.26 6.79 3.09
CA PHE A 55 -5.05 7.25 3.78
C PHE A 55 -5.01 8.77 3.99
N LEU A 56 -5.16 9.56 2.93
CA LEU A 56 -5.05 11.02 3.02
C LEU A 56 -6.10 11.66 3.96
N PRO A 57 -7.38 11.23 3.98
CA PRO A 57 -8.34 11.79 4.94
C PRO A 57 -7.98 11.51 6.40
N ARG A 58 -7.33 10.39 6.69
CA ARG A 58 -6.83 10.06 8.03
C ARG A 58 -5.61 10.89 8.41
N LEU A 59 -4.73 11.17 7.46
CA LEU A 59 -3.50 11.93 7.68
C LEU A 59 -3.74 13.45 7.78
N LEU A 60 -4.54 14.00 6.88
CA LEU A 60 -4.72 15.46 6.72
C LEU A 60 -6.02 15.98 7.35
N GLY A 61 -6.98 15.09 7.64
CA GLY A 61 -8.32 15.46 8.10
C GLY A 61 -9.22 15.98 6.98
N TRP A 62 -10.54 15.90 7.20
CA TRP A 62 -11.55 16.23 6.19
C TRP A 62 -11.55 17.71 5.75
N ASN A 63 -11.14 18.63 6.62
CA ASN A 63 -11.03 20.05 6.28
C ASN A 63 -10.03 20.29 5.14
N ALA A 64 -8.85 19.68 5.22
CA ALA A 64 -7.83 19.77 4.17
C ALA A 64 -8.27 19.06 2.89
N ILE A 65 -8.87 17.87 3.01
CA ILE A 65 -9.41 17.13 1.84
C ILE A 65 -10.42 17.97 1.07
N ASN A 66 -11.33 18.66 1.76
CA ASN A 66 -12.32 19.51 1.14
C ASN A 66 -11.70 20.79 0.54
N LEU A 67 -10.80 21.45 1.29
CA LEU A 67 -10.12 22.67 0.85
C LEU A 67 -9.34 22.46 -0.46
N TYR A 68 -8.64 21.33 -0.58
CA TYR A 68 -7.82 21.00 -1.75
C TYR A 68 -8.56 20.17 -2.81
N GLY A 69 -9.86 19.90 -2.63
CA GLY A 69 -10.66 19.17 -3.61
C GLY A 69 -10.20 17.73 -3.86
N LEU A 70 -9.65 17.05 -2.84
CA LEU A 70 -9.05 15.72 -2.96
C LEU A 70 -10.06 14.56 -2.85
N LYS A 71 -11.36 14.89 -2.71
CA LYS A 71 -12.42 13.90 -2.55
C LYS A 71 -12.65 13.16 -3.87
N LEU A 72 -12.68 11.83 -3.81
CA LEU A 72 -13.03 11.01 -4.97
C LEU A 72 -14.49 11.22 -5.38
N THR A 73 -14.73 11.16 -6.68
CA THR A 73 -16.10 11.11 -7.21
C THR A 73 -16.66 9.71 -6.94
N PRO A 74 -17.84 9.57 -6.31
CA PRO A 74 -18.35 8.25 -5.90
C PRO A 74 -18.63 7.30 -7.08
N GLN A 75 -18.99 7.84 -8.24
CA GLN A 75 -19.24 7.07 -9.47
C GLN A 75 -18.81 7.86 -10.71
N GLY A 76 -18.46 7.13 -11.76
CA GLY A 76 -18.08 7.70 -13.05
C GLY A 76 -16.67 8.29 -13.06
N TYR A 77 -16.42 9.19 -14.01
CA TYR A 77 -15.13 9.86 -14.14
C TYR A 77 -15.12 11.14 -13.32
N SER A 78 -13.97 11.46 -12.73
CA SER A 78 -13.75 12.74 -12.07
C SER A 78 -14.08 13.89 -13.03
N LYS A 79 -14.90 14.83 -12.57
CA LYS A 79 -15.15 16.09 -13.29
C LYS A 79 -13.96 17.05 -13.18
N ALA A 80 -13.07 16.84 -12.20
CA ALA A 80 -11.78 17.52 -12.17
C ALA A 80 -10.97 17.00 -13.35
N THR A 81 -10.80 17.86 -14.36
CA THR A 81 -10.17 17.52 -15.61
C THR A 81 -8.67 17.32 -15.40
N TYR A 82 -8.14 16.27 -16.03
CA TYR A 82 -6.70 16.14 -16.21
C TYR A 82 -6.14 17.41 -16.85
N SER A 83 -5.12 18.00 -16.24
CA SER A 83 -4.46 19.20 -16.74
C SER A 83 -3.04 18.87 -17.20
N THR A 84 -2.76 19.10 -18.48
CA THR A 84 -1.42 18.94 -19.07
C THR A 84 -0.42 19.99 -18.57
N SER A 85 -0.90 21.11 -18.00
CA SER A 85 -0.06 22.16 -17.42
C SER A 85 0.24 21.95 -15.94
N CYS A 86 -0.32 20.91 -15.31
CA CYS A 86 0.00 20.57 -13.94
C CYS A 86 1.42 20.01 -13.86
N ASN A 87 2.25 20.54 -12.96
CA ASN A 87 3.57 20.00 -12.69
C ASN A 87 3.45 18.84 -11.67
N PRO A 88 3.71 17.58 -12.06
CA PRO A 88 3.56 16.43 -11.17
C PRO A 88 4.82 16.15 -10.32
N ASN A 89 5.84 17.01 -10.38
CA ASN A 89 7.09 16.79 -9.67
C ASN A 89 6.90 16.88 -8.15
N ILE A 90 7.60 16.01 -7.44
CA ILE A 90 7.67 16.08 -5.98
C ILE A 90 8.56 17.27 -5.58
N VAL A 91 8.03 18.15 -4.73
CA VAL A 91 8.79 19.27 -4.17
C VAL A 91 9.80 18.76 -3.13
N THR A 92 10.97 19.41 -3.05
CA THR A 92 12.08 18.98 -2.19
C THR A 92 11.68 18.89 -0.72
N GLU A 93 10.87 19.83 -0.24
CA GLU A 93 10.39 19.90 1.15
C GLU A 93 9.56 18.66 1.51
N PHE A 94 8.76 18.16 0.56
CA PHE A 94 7.96 16.96 0.74
C PHE A 94 8.85 15.72 0.88
N ALA A 95 9.80 15.54 -0.04
CA ALA A 95 10.68 14.37 -0.07
C ALA A 95 11.73 14.36 1.07
N ALA A 96 12.29 15.51 1.39
CA ALA A 96 13.39 15.63 2.35
C ALA A 96 12.90 15.66 3.80
N ALA A 97 11.72 16.25 4.06
CA ALA A 97 11.26 16.53 5.42
C ALA A 97 9.81 16.13 5.67
N ALA A 98 8.83 16.75 5.00
CA ALA A 98 7.43 16.70 5.44
C ALA A 98 6.84 15.28 5.46
N TYR A 99 7.11 14.46 4.44
CA TYR A 99 6.56 13.11 4.37
C TYR A 99 7.28 12.10 5.29
N ARG A 100 8.33 12.53 6.01
CA ARG A 100 8.95 11.74 7.10
C ARG A 100 8.13 11.73 8.38
N ILE A 101 6.94 12.35 8.38
CA ILE A 101 5.96 12.23 9.47
C ILE A 101 5.69 10.76 9.86
N GLY A 102 5.83 9.82 8.92
CA GLY A 102 5.73 8.39 9.22
C GLY A 102 6.72 7.89 10.29
N HIS A 103 7.85 8.57 10.51
CA HIS A 103 8.80 8.20 11.57
C HIS A 103 8.27 8.44 12.98
N SER A 104 7.33 9.38 13.19
CA SER A 104 6.67 9.54 14.50
C SER A 104 5.61 8.48 14.76
N LEU A 105 5.24 7.71 13.74
CA LEU A 105 4.26 6.60 13.82
C LEU A 105 4.93 5.23 13.99
N LEU A 106 6.26 5.17 14.00
CA LEU A 106 7.00 3.92 14.11
C LEU A 106 6.92 3.35 15.53
N ARG A 107 6.71 2.04 15.61
CA ARG A 107 6.81 1.26 16.85
C ARG A 107 8.20 0.62 16.96
N PRO A 108 8.70 0.38 18.18
CA PRO A 108 9.98 -0.31 18.38
C PRO A 108 9.92 -1.80 18.00
N HIS A 109 8.72 -2.36 17.83
CA HIS A 109 8.49 -3.74 17.41
C HIS A 109 7.41 -3.85 16.34
N LEU A 110 7.50 -4.87 15.50
CA LEU A 110 6.47 -5.27 14.56
C LEU A 110 5.60 -6.36 15.22
N PRO A 111 4.31 -6.08 15.48
CA PRO A 111 3.41 -7.07 16.05
C PRO A 111 3.11 -8.19 15.04
N ARG A 112 2.84 -9.37 15.56
CA ARG A 112 2.42 -10.56 14.82
C ARG A 112 1.11 -11.07 15.38
N ALA A 113 0.22 -11.54 14.52
CA ALA A 113 -1.05 -12.09 14.94
C ALA A 113 -1.44 -13.37 14.19
N ASP A 114 -2.03 -14.31 14.92
CA ASP A 114 -2.52 -15.57 14.38
C ASP A 114 -3.85 -15.37 13.62
N PRO A 115 -4.43 -16.42 12.99
CA PRO A 115 -5.71 -16.30 12.28
C PRO A 115 -6.90 -15.86 13.15
N GLN A 116 -6.80 -15.94 14.48
CA GLN A 116 -7.80 -15.50 15.45
C GLN A 116 -7.48 -14.10 16.01
N TYR A 117 -6.52 -13.39 15.40
CA TYR A 117 -6.03 -12.08 15.84
C TYR A 117 -5.47 -12.07 17.26
N GLN A 118 -5.01 -13.21 17.76
CA GLN A 118 -4.26 -13.28 19.01
C GLN A 118 -2.79 -12.98 18.74
N ALA A 119 -2.14 -12.30 19.70
CA ALA A 119 -0.74 -11.94 19.59
C ALA A 119 0.15 -13.19 19.51
N VAL A 120 1.06 -13.21 18.54
CA VAL A 120 2.07 -14.26 18.40
C VAL A 120 3.38 -13.73 18.94
N GLU A 121 3.85 -14.34 20.03
CA GLU A 121 5.10 -13.98 20.68
C GLU A 121 6.29 -14.85 20.23
N PRO A 122 7.52 -14.30 20.21
CA PRO A 122 7.84 -12.90 20.48
C PRO A 122 7.46 -11.98 19.31
N ALA A 123 7.06 -10.76 19.63
CA ALA A 123 7.04 -9.67 18.67
C ALA A 123 8.44 -9.42 18.08
N ILE A 124 8.50 -8.93 16.85
CA ILE A 124 9.76 -8.74 16.14
C ILE A 124 10.33 -7.37 16.51
N LEU A 125 11.50 -7.33 17.14
CA LEU A 125 12.17 -6.07 17.42
C LEU A 125 12.65 -5.42 16.12
N LEU A 126 12.27 -4.15 15.90
CA LEU A 126 12.57 -3.44 14.66
C LEU A 126 14.08 -3.33 14.41
N ARG A 127 14.86 -3.13 15.48
CA ARG A 127 16.33 -3.02 15.43
C ARG A 127 17.02 -4.28 14.89
N ASP A 128 16.41 -5.45 15.05
CA ASP A 128 17.02 -6.74 14.70
C ASP A 128 16.71 -7.16 13.25
N VAL A 129 15.75 -6.49 12.61
CA VAL A 129 15.24 -6.86 11.28
C VAL A 129 15.42 -5.78 10.22
N PHE A 130 16.10 -4.69 10.55
CA PHE A 130 16.49 -3.72 9.54
C PHE A 130 17.40 -4.37 8.50
N PHE A 131 16.96 -4.34 7.24
CA PHE A 131 17.67 -4.93 6.09
C PHE A 131 17.93 -6.44 6.18
N ASN A 132 17.22 -7.15 7.06
CA ASN A 132 17.30 -8.60 7.18
C ASN A 132 16.07 -9.26 6.52
N PRO A 133 16.22 -9.91 5.34
CA PRO A 133 15.10 -10.53 4.65
C PRO A 133 14.72 -11.91 5.22
N ASP A 134 15.59 -12.55 6.00
CA ASP A 134 15.45 -13.95 6.43
C ASP A 134 14.12 -14.20 7.14
N ILE A 135 13.64 -13.20 7.88
CA ILE A 135 12.40 -13.31 8.64
C ILE A 135 11.18 -13.52 7.74
N ILE A 136 11.14 -12.91 6.56
CA ILE A 136 10.01 -13.02 5.63
C ILE A 136 9.91 -14.42 5.01
N HIS A 137 11.01 -15.17 4.97
CA HIS A 137 11.02 -16.54 4.48
C HIS A 137 10.43 -17.55 5.46
N GLN A 138 10.23 -17.15 6.72
CA GLN A 138 9.58 -18.00 7.71
C GLN A 138 8.11 -18.25 7.33
N ARG A 139 7.63 -19.45 7.64
CA ARG A 139 6.26 -19.86 7.35
C ARG A 139 5.27 -18.89 8.02
N HIS A 140 4.25 -18.48 7.28
CA HIS A 140 3.19 -17.56 7.73
C HIS A 140 3.61 -16.12 8.09
N MET A 141 4.90 -15.75 7.95
CA MET A 141 5.38 -14.44 8.41
C MET A 141 4.64 -13.26 7.78
N VAL A 142 4.41 -13.29 6.46
CA VAL A 142 3.68 -12.22 5.76
C VAL A 142 2.25 -12.08 6.32
N ASP A 143 1.57 -13.20 6.56
CA ASP A 143 0.19 -13.20 7.06
C ASP A 143 0.12 -12.69 8.50
N GLU A 144 1.05 -13.14 9.35
CA GLU A 144 1.14 -12.74 10.75
C GLU A 144 1.47 -11.25 10.90
N LEU A 145 2.43 -10.74 10.12
CA LEU A 145 2.79 -9.33 10.10
C LEU A 145 1.61 -8.47 9.68
N ILE A 146 0.90 -8.84 8.62
CA ILE A 146 -0.21 -8.04 8.10
C ILE A 146 -1.39 -8.03 9.07
N ARG A 147 -1.71 -9.16 9.71
CA ARG A 147 -2.72 -9.18 10.77
C ARG A 147 -2.30 -8.28 11.93
N GLY A 148 -1.05 -8.39 12.39
CA GLY A 148 -0.52 -7.55 13.47
C GLY A 148 -0.56 -6.05 13.13
N LEU A 149 -0.20 -5.67 11.90
CA LEU A 149 -0.25 -4.28 11.44
C LEU A 149 -1.68 -3.72 11.40
N VAL A 150 -2.68 -4.56 11.14
CA VAL A 150 -4.10 -4.14 11.10
C VAL A 150 -4.74 -4.13 12.50
N SER A 151 -4.35 -5.05 13.39
CA SER A 151 -5.01 -5.24 14.69
C SER A 151 -4.37 -4.46 15.84
N THR A 152 -3.18 -3.90 15.65
CA THR A 152 -2.47 -3.16 16.70
C THR A 152 -2.44 -1.67 16.35
N PRO A 153 -2.95 -0.79 17.24
CA PRO A 153 -2.88 0.67 17.08
C PRO A 153 -1.45 1.21 17.02
#